data_AF-A1CYM5-F1
#
_entry.id   AF-A1CYM5-F1
#
_cell.length_a   1.000
_cell.length_b   1.000
_cell.length_c   1.000
_cell.angle_alpha   90.00
_cell.angle_beta   90.00
_cell.angle_gamma   90.00
#
_symmetry.space_group_name_H-M   'P 1'
#
loop_
_entity.id
_entity.type
_entity.pdbx_description
1 polymer ?
#
loop_
_entity_poly.entity_id
_entity_poly.type
_entity_poly.pdbx_seq_one_letter_code
_entity_poly.pdbx_strand_id
1 'polypeptide(L)'
;MRFSVPALVTLTMSASLASAVNLPSTACWNLPSVIQGVDVERFFGHAQQEICNKGCKVKLSEYEPNLRNFAISIIEAETPNMGTPQLNNAYISGVDSIIDMARTQCADGEGDLCTMNTAELQSLAKCVKANAWRVLLDNALSLWPVLTTNCQTQYDFFSNPALWKEKVPTYFREFAKNCAKN
;
A
#
# COMPACT_ATOMS: atom_id res chain seq x y z
N MET A 1 5.00 37.03 73.67
CA MET A 1 4.80 35.60 73.38
C MET A 1 3.42 35.41 72.77
N ARG A 2 3.31 35.26 71.44
CA ARG A 2 2.12 34.71 70.77
C ARG A 2 2.59 33.93 69.54
N PHE A 3 2.03 32.73 69.43
CA PHE A 3 2.51 31.61 68.63
C PHE A 3 2.14 31.73 67.15
N SER A 4 3.03 31.16 66.33
CA SER A 4 2.94 30.91 64.90
C SER A 4 1.89 29.84 64.56
N VAL A 5 1.19 30.00 63.44
CA VAL A 5 0.63 28.89 62.65
C VAL A 5 0.78 29.24 61.16
N PRO A 6 1.68 28.63 60.40
CA PRO A 6 1.57 28.61 58.95
C PRO A 6 0.63 27.45 58.56
N ALA A 7 -0.40 27.77 57.78
CA ALA A 7 -1.27 26.77 57.18
C ALA A 7 -0.46 25.93 56.18
N LEU A 8 -0.23 24.66 56.52
CA LEU A 8 0.29 23.65 55.62
C LEU A 8 -0.81 23.26 54.63
N VAL A 9 -0.74 23.78 53.42
CA VAL A 9 -1.51 23.27 52.27
C VAL A 9 -0.86 21.96 51.84
N THR A 10 -1.38 20.84 52.32
CA THR A 10 -0.99 19.51 51.84
C THR A 10 -1.64 19.25 50.48
N LEU A 11 -0.87 19.41 49.40
CA LEU A 11 -1.18 18.85 48.08
C LEU A 11 -1.07 17.32 48.17
N THR A 12 -2.20 16.65 48.44
CA THR A 12 -2.29 15.21 48.26
C THR A 12 -2.22 14.92 46.77
N MET A 13 -1.06 14.46 46.29
CA MET A 13 -0.94 13.82 44.98
C MET A 13 -1.80 12.55 45.01
N SER A 14 -3.01 12.64 44.46
CA SER A 14 -3.83 11.48 44.16
C SER A 14 -3.08 10.59 43.18
N ALA A 15 -2.97 9.32 43.56
CA ALA A 15 -2.31 8.27 42.81
C ALA A 15 -2.89 8.14 41.38
N SER A 16 -2.00 8.30 40.41
CA SER A 16 -1.91 7.63 39.12
C SER A 16 -3.18 6.92 38.61
N LEU A 17 -4.05 7.66 37.94
CA LEU A 17 -4.73 7.13 36.76
C LEU A 17 -3.88 7.52 35.56
N ALA A 18 -2.84 6.73 35.29
CA ALA A 18 -2.26 6.70 33.96
C ALA A 18 -3.36 6.15 33.04
N SER A 19 -4.20 7.03 32.51
CA SER A 19 -4.95 6.73 31.30
C SER A 19 -3.92 6.16 30.34
N ALA A 20 -4.04 4.89 29.99
CA ALA A 20 -3.28 4.33 28.88
C ALA A 20 -3.70 5.13 27.65
N VAL A 21 -2.98 6.21 27.39
CA VAL A 21 -3.06 6.91 26.12
C VAL A 21 -2.56 5.85 25.15
N ASN A 22 -3.48 5.22 24.41
CA ASN A 22 -3.14 4.48 23.20
C ASN A 22 -2.57 5.51 22.24
N LEU A 23 -1.30 5.89 22.45
CA LEU A 23 -0.53 6.61 21.48
C LEU A 23 -0.58 5.77 20.20
N PRO A 24 -0.82 6.38 19.03
CA PRO A 24 -0.81 5.63 17.79
C PRO A 24 0.50 4.86 17.74
N SER A 25 0.41 3.54 17.53
CA SER A 25 1.57 2.67 17.42
C SER A 25 2.60 3.36 16.51
N THR A 26 3.89 3.30 16.83
CA THR A 26 4.95 3.80 15.93
C THR A 26 4.81 3.23 14.52
N ALA A 27 4.14 2.09 14.36
CA ALA A 27 3.73 1.53 13.09
C ALA A 27 2.89 2.48 12.20
N CYS A 28 2.00 3.34 12.73
CA CYS A 28 1.29 4.32 11.89
C CYS A 28 2.25 5.35 11.28
N TRP A 29 3.28 5.74 12.06
CA TRP A 29 4.32 6.65 11.59
C TRP A 29 5.25 5.99 10.57
N ASN A 30 5.49 4.69 10.71
CA ASN A 30 6.39 3.91 9.84
C ASN A 30 5.68 3.27 8.64
N LEU A 31 4.35 3.14 8.64
CA LEU A 31 3.59 2.53 7.55
C LEU A 31 3.84 3.22 6.20
N PRO A 32 3.87 4.58 6.12
CA PRO A 32 4.31 5.28 4.91
C PRO A 32 5.65 4.81 4.36
N SER A 33 6.66 4.57 5.21
CA SER A 33 8.00 4.21 4.76
C SER A 33 8.04 2.78 4.20
N VAL A 34 7.23 1.87 4.74
CA VAL A 34 7.09 0.51 4.19
C VAL A 34 6.39 0.54 2.83
N ILE A 35 5.33 1.33 2.69
CA ILE A 35 4.61 1.50 1.41
C ILE A 35 5.52 2.14 0.35
N GLN A 36 6.28 3.17 0.70
CA GLN A 36 7.28 3.77 -0.19
C GLN A 36 8.47 2.85 -0.50
N GLY A 37 8.77 1.95 0.44
CA GLY A 37 9.85 0.98 0.35
C GLY A 37 9.57 -0.20 -0.59
N VAL A 38 8.35 -0.30 -1.13
CA VAL A 38 7.98 -1.38 -2.07
C VAL A 38 8.94 -1.40 -3.26
N ASP A 39 9.45 -2.61 -3.53
CA ASP A 39 10.35 -2.88 -4.65
C ASP A 39 9.54 -3.04 -5.94
N VAL A 40 9.25 -1.90 -6.58
CA VAL A 40 8.48 -1.83 -7.84
C VAL A 40 9.18 -2.60 -8.96
N GLU A 41 10.52 -2.62 -8.99
CA GLU A 41 11.29 -3.38 -9.98
C GLU A 41 11.06 -4.88 -9.81
N ARG A 42 11.13 -5.39 -8.57
CA ARG A 42 10.77 -6.79 -8.28
C ARG A 42 9.32 -7.10 -8.65
N PHE A 43 8.39 -6.19 -8.37
CA PHE A 43 6.98 -6.38 -8.74
C PHE A 43 6.82 -6.59 -10.25
N PHE A 44 7.42 -5.72 -11.08
CA PHE A 44 7.41 -5.89 -12.54
C PHE A 44 8.17 -7.14 -12.98
N GLY A 45 9.26 -7.52 -12.30
CA GLY A 45 9.97 -8.76 -12.55
C GLY A 45 9.09 -10.00 -12.34
N HIS A 46 8.30 -10.03 -11.27
CA HIS A 46 7.32 -11.10 -11.04
C HIS A 46 6.20 -11.08 -12.10
N ALA A 47 5.73 -9.90 -12.52
CA ALA A 47 4.72 -9.80 -13.57
C ALA A 47 5.26 -10.34 -14.91
N GLN A 48 6.50 -10.02 -15.28
CA GLN A 48 7.14 -10.59 -16.46
C GLN A 48 7.22 -12.12 -16.39
N GLN A 49 7.67 -12.64 -15.25
CA GLN A 49 7.87 -14.08 -15.08
C GLN A 49 6.56 -14.87 -15.09
N GLU A 50 5.53 -14.38 -14.41
CA GLU A 50 4.33 -15.14 -14.11
C GLU A 50 3.16 -14.80 -15.05
N ILE A 51 3.15 -13.62 -15.66
CA ILE A 51 2.10 -13.16 -16.60
C ILE A 51 2.63 -13.19 -18.03
N CYS A 52 3.68 -12.41 -18.33
CA CYS A 52 4.14 -12.21 -19.71
C CYS A 52 4.72 -13.49 -20.33
N ASN A 53 5.55 -14.24 -19.60
CA ASN A 53 6.08 -15.53 -20.06
C ASN A 53 5.00 -16.61 -20.27
N LYS A 54 3.76 -16.39 -19.81
CA LYS A 54 2.60 -17.24 -20.09
C LYS A 54 1.81 -16.80 -21.32
N GLY A 55 2.39 -15.89 -22.11
CA GLY A 55 1.83 -15.35 -23.34
C GLY A 55 0.68 -14.37 -23.10
N CYS A 56 0.57 -13.76 -21.92
CA CYS A 56 -0.45 -12.73 -21.69
C CYS A 56 -0.08 -11.41 -22.35
N LYS A 57 -1.10 -10.63 -22.74
CA LYS A 57 -0.99 -9.21 -23.06
C LYS A 57 -1.34 -8.39 -21.83
N VAL A 58 -0.54 -7.38 -21.49
CA VAL A 58 -0.82 -6.47 -20.37
C VAL A 58 -0.64 -5.03 -20.84
N LYS A 59 -1.75 -4.33 -21.07
CA LYS A 59 -1.74 -2.90 -21.40
C LYS A 59 -2.39 -2.09 -20.30
N LEU A 60 -1.73 -1.01 -19.88
CA LEU A 60 -2.31 -0.08 -18.91
C LEU A 60 -3.54 0.66 -19.47
N SER A 61 -3.63 0.84 -20.80
CA SER A 61 -4.84 1.36 -21.46
C SER A 61 -6.05 0.43 -21.33
N GLU A 62 -5.83 -0.88 -21.18
CA GLU A 62 -6.86 -1.91 -21.00
C GLU A 62 -7.04 -2.27 -19.51
N TYR A 63 -6.71 -1.34 -18.60
CA TYR A 63 -6.88 -1.54 -17.15
C TYR A 63 -8.31 -1.96 -16.80
N GLU A 64 -9.29 -1.30 -17.42
CA GLU A 64 -10.70 -1.62 -17.25
C GLU A 64 -11.19 -2.56 -18.35
N PRO A 65 -12.05 -3.56 -18.05
CA PRO A 65 -12.50 -3.97 -16.71
C PRO A 65 -11.59 -5.03 -16.06
N ASN A 66 -10.78 -5.74 -16.83
CA ASN A 66 -10.19 -7.02 -16.42
C ASN A 66 -9.08 -6.87 -15.36
N LEU A 67 -8.10 -5.98 -15.60
CA LEU A 67 -7.00 -5.76 -14.65
C LEU A 67 -7.50 -5.12 -13.36
N ARG A 68 -8.48 -4.21 -13.46
CA ARG A 68 -9.11 -3.63 -12.29
C ARG A 68 -9.88 -4.65 -11.46
N ASN A 69 -10.72 -5.48 -12.08
CA ASN A 69 -11.46 -6.52 -11.36
C ASN A 69 -10.52 -7.51 -10.66
N PHE A 70 -9.39 -7.83 -11.30
CA PHE A 70 -8.35 -8.62 -10.67
C PHE A 70 -7.73 -7.91 -9.46
N ALA A 71 -7.37 -6.62 -9.58
CA ALA A 71 -6.86 -5.83 -8.46
C ALA A 71 -7.87 -5.75 -7.30
N ILE A 72 -9.15 -5.53 -7.60
CA ILE A 72 -10.25 -5.56 -6.61
C ILE A 72 -10.27 -6.90 -5.89
N SER A 73 -10.22 -8.03 -6.62
CA SER A 73 -10.25 -9.35 -6.00
C SER A 73 -9.08 -9.59 -5.02
N ILE A 74 -7.89 -9.05 -5.33
CA ILE A 74 -6.72 -9.14 -4.43
C ILE A 74 -6.97 -8.31 -3.18
N ILE A 75 -7.43 -7.07 -3.35
CA ILE A 75 -7.71 -6.15 -2.24
C ILE A 75 -8.74 -6.78 -1.31
N GLU A 76 -9.86 -7.26 -1.84
CA GLU A 76 -10.92 -7.90 -1.04
C GLU A 76 -10.44 -9.16 -0.32
N ALA A 77 -9.51 -9.91 -0.92
CA ALA A 77 -8.91 -11.10 -0.29
C ALA A 77 -7.91 -10.75 0.83
N GLU A 78 -7.19 -9.64 0.72
CA GLU A 78 -6.07 -9.30 1.62
C GLU A 78 -6.41 -8.27 2.69
N THR A 79 -7.41 -7.42 2.49
CA THR A 79 -7.82 -6.45 3.51
C THR A 79 -8.31 -7.07 4.83
N PRO A 80 -8.91 -8.28 4.88
CA PRO A 80 -9.15 -8.97 6.14
C PRO A 80 -7.85 -9.34 6.87
N ASN A 81 -6.79 -9.73 6.15
CA ASN A 81 -5.47 -10.05 6.72
C ASN A 81 -4.76 -8.79 7.23
N MET A 82 -5.09 -7.63 6.68
CA MET A 82 -4.66 -6.32 7.17
C MET A 82 -5.52 -5.79 8.33
N GLY A 83 -6.61 -6.47 8.67
CA GLY A 83 -7.60 -6.01 9.65
C GLY A 83 -8.42 -4.80 9.17
N THR A 84 -8.44 -4.50 7.87
CA THR A 84 -9.08 -3.30 7.31
C THR A 84 -10.07 -3.59 6.18
N PRO A 85 -10.98 -4.59 6.28
CA PRO A 85 -11.95 -4.87 5.21
C PRO A 85 -12.85 -3.68 4.87
N GLN A 86 -13.14 -2.81 5.85
CA GLN A 86 -13.91 -1.58 5.66
C GLN A 86 -13.19 -0.54 4.78
N LEU A 87 -11.89 -0.73 4.50
CA LEU A 87 -11.08 0.20 3.70
C LEU A 87 -10.90 -0.25 2.24
N ASN A 88 -11.60 -1.28 1.76
CA ASN A 88 -11.51 -1.76 0.37
C ASN A 88 -11.53 -0.62 -0.65
N ASN A 89 -12.51 0.28 -0.55
CA ASN A 89 -12.65 1.40 -1.48
C ASN A 89 -11.45 2.36 -1.46
N ALA A 90 -10.82 2.55 -0.29
CA ALA A 90 -9.63 3.39 -0.18
C ALA A 90 -8.44 2.75 -0.90
N TYR A 91 -8.21 1.45 -0.72
CA TYR A 91 -7.16 0.72 -1.45
C TYR A 91 -7.43 0.69 -2.95
N ILE A 92 -8.69 0.43 -3.37
CA ILE A 92 -9.08 0.42 -4.78
C ILE A 92 -8.80 1.80 -5.40
N SER A 93 -9.23 2.87 -4.75
CA SER A 93 -8.96 4.25 -5.20
C SER A 93 -7.45 4.55 -5.27
N GLY A 94 -6.66 4.04 -4.32
CA GLY A 94 -5.20 4.16 -4.35
C GLY A 94 -4.57 3.45 -5.55
N VAL A 95 -4.99 2.21 -5.84
CA VAL A 95 -4.51 1.45 -7.00
C VAL A 95 -4.94 2.12 -8.30
N ASP A 96 -6.21 2.53 -8.42
CA ASP A 96 -6.74 3.25 -9.58
C ASP A 96 -5.90 4.50 -9.88
N SER A 97 -5.55 5.27 -8.84
CA SER A 97 -4.73 6.48 -8.97
C SER A 97 -3.30 6.18 -9.40
N ILE A 98 -2.68 5.11 -8.86
CA ILE A 98 -1.33 4.69 -9.28
C ILE A 98 -1.33 4.23 -10.73
N ILE A 99 -2.34 3.48 -11.17
CA ILE A 99 -2.44 3.01 -12.55
C ILE A 99 -2.68 4.17 -13.51
N ASP A 100 -3.57 5.12 -13.17
CA ASP A 100 -3.78 6.30 -14.00
C ASP A 100 -2.52 7.16 -14.12
N MET A 101 -1.78 7.34 -13.03
CA MET A 101 -0.47 8.00 -13.06
C MET A 101 0.53 7.24 -13.92
N ALA A 102 0.63 5.91 -13.75
CA ALA A 102 1.54 5.10 -14.54
C ALA A 102 1.25 5.24 -16.04
N ARG A 103 -0.04 5.24 -16.41
CA ARG A 103 -0.50 5.40 -17.79
C ARG A 103 -0.24 6.79 -18.37
N THR A 104 -0.42 7.85 -17.58
CA THR A 104 -0.39 9.24 -18.07
C THR A 104 0.97 9.91 -17.95
N GLN A 105 1.82 9.45 -17.02
CA GLN A 105 3.07 10.11 -16.67
C GLN A 105 4.31 9.23 -16.86
N CYS A 106 4.17 7.90 -16.92
CA CYS A 106 5.33 6.99 -16.93
C CYS A 106 5.41 6.06 -18.14
N ALA A 107 4.27 5.59 -18.64
CA ALA A 107 4.17 4.83 -19.86
C ALA A 107 3.60 5.72 -20.96
N ASP A 108 3.92 5.41 -22.21
CA ASP A 108 3.31 6.07 -23.37
C ASP A 108 1.94 5.43 -23.68
N GLY A 109 1.10 5.28 -22.65
CA GLY A 109 -0.33 4.92 -22.66
C GLY A 109 -0.76 3.57 -23.25
N GLU A 110 -0.18 3.14 -24.38
CA GLU A 110 -0.74 2.15 -25.30
C GLU A 110 0.10 0.89 -25.48
N GLY A 111 1.35 0.89 -25.01
CA GLY A 111 2.28 -0.24 -25.16
C GLY A 111 1.89 -1.46 -24.31
N ASP A 112 2.07 -2.66 -24.87
CA ASP A 112 2.00 -3.91 -24.11
C ASP A 112 3.26 -4.04 -23.22
N LEU A 113 3.06 -4.01 -21.90
CA LEU A 113 4.12 -4.15 -20.91
C LEU A 113 4.90 -5.46 -21.08
N CYS A 114 4.27 -6.50 -21.64
CA CYS A 114 4.91 -7.79 -21.89
C CYS A 114 5.88 -7.78 -23.07
N THR A 115 5.89 -6.73 -23.88
CA THR A 115 6.85 -6.54 -25.00
C THR A 115 8.03 -5.67 -24.62
N MET A 116 7.98 -5.00 -23.46
CA MET A 116 9.06 -4.14 -22.99
C MET A 116 10.30 -4.95 -22.63
N ASN A 117 11.46 -4.47 -23.05
CA ASN A 117 12.74 -5.01 -22.63
C ASN A 117 13.07 -4.62 -21.18
N THR A 118 14.16 -5.17 -20.63
CA THR A 118 14.57 -4.93 -19.25
C THR A 118 14.81 -3.44 -18.93
N ALA A 119 15.40 -2.68 -19.86
CA ALA A 119 15.68 -1.26 -19.64
C ALA A 119 14.39 -0.42 -19.62
N GLU A 120 13.45 -0.73 -20.51
CA GLU A 120 12.13 -0.09 -20.56
C GLU A 120 11.33 -0.34 -19.28
N LEU A 121 11.31 -1.58 -18.78
CA LEU A 121 10.66 -1.93 -17.53
C LEU A 121 11.31 -1.25 -16.31
N GLN A 122 12.64 -1.18 -16.27
CA GLN A 122 13.35 -0.45 -15.21
C GLN A 122 13.04 1.05 -15.24
N SER A 123 12.94 1.64 -16.43
CA SER A 123 12.55 3.05 -16.58
C SER A 123 11.13 3.27 -16.05
N LEU A 124 10.18 2.42 -16.45
CA LEU A 124 8.81 2.45 -15.96
C LEU A 124 8.73 2.30 -14.44
N ALA A 125 9.44 1.30 -13.88
CA ALA A 125 9.47 1.05 -12.43
C ALA A 125 9.99 2.25 -11.65
N LYS A 126 11.08 2.89 -12.12
CA LYS A 126 11.64 4.09 -11.52
C LYS A 126 10.67 5.27 -11.57
N CYS A 127 10.01 5.48 -12.71
CA CYS A 127 9.02 6.55 -12.83
C CYS A 127 7.83 6.33 -11.89
N VAL A 128 7.29 5.11 -11.84
CA VAL A 128 6.17 4.76 -10.95
C VAL A 128 6.60 4.97 -9.50
N LYS A 129 7.77 4.48 -9.09
CA LYS A 129 8.29 4.67 -7.73
C LYS A 129 8.44 6.14 -7.36
N ALA A 130 8.94 6.98 -8.28
CA ALA A 130 9.14 8.40 -8.03
C ALA A 130 7.82 9.18 -7.86
N ASN A 131 6.72 8.72 -8.47
CA ASN A 131 5.45 9.45 -8.49
C ASN A 131 4.34 8.84 -7.64
N ALA A 132 4.38 7.54 -7.34
CA ALA A 132 3.31 6.83 -6.63
C ALA A 132 2.99 7.47 -5.28
N TRP A 133 4.00 7.81 -4.49
CA TRP A 133 3.77 8.42 -3.19
C TRP A 133 3.09 9.79 -3.29
N ARG A 134 3.50 10.63 -4.25
CA ARG A 134 2.88 11.93 -4.49
C ARG A 134 1.40 11.76 -4.83
N VAL A 135 1.06 10.82 -5.70
CA VAL A 135 -0.33 10.58 -6.10
C VAL A 135 -1.19 10.03 -4.95
N LEU A 136 -0.62 9.20 -4.08
CA LEU A 136 -1.30 8.77 -2.85
C LEU A 136 -1.53 9.96 -1.89
N LEU A 137 -0.60 10.91 -1.81
CA LEU A 137 -0.78 12.14 -1.02
C LEU A 137 -1.79 13.11 -1.66
N ASP A 138 -1.85 13.20 -2.98
CA ASP A 138 -2.86 14.01 -3.68
C ASP A 138 -4.29 13.47 -3.40
N ASN A 139 -4.39 12.18 -3.08
CA ASN A 139 -5.61 11.50 -2.62
C ASN A 139 -5.65 11.33 -1.09
N ALA A 140 -4.93 12.16 -0.33
CA ALA A 140 -4.74 11.97 1.11
C ALA A 140 -6.05 11.82 1.90
N LEU A 141 -7.14 12.51 1.53
CA LEU A 141 -8.41 12.37 2.25
C LEU A 141 -9.01 10.97 2.17
N SER A 142 -8.93 10.30 1.01
CA SER A 142 -9.44 8.93 0.85
C SER A 142 -8.50 7.89 1.42
N LEU A 143 -7.20 8.18 1.47
CA LEU A 143 -6.15 7.25 1.92
C LEU A 143 -5.72 7.46 3.37
N TRP A 144 -6.11 8.56 4.00
CA TRP A 144 -5.83 8.83 5.41
C TRP A 144 -6.25 7.67 6.32
N PRO A 145 -7.46 7.07 6.16
CA PRO A 145 -7.85 5.91 6.96
C PRO A 145 -6.91 4.71 6.80
N VAL A 146 -6.30 4.52 5.63
CA VAL A 146 -5.30 3.46 5.40
C VAL A 146 -4.06 3.70 6.27
N LEU A 147 -3.63 4.95 6.41
CA LEU A 147 -2.43 5.29 7.19
C LEU A 147 -2.64 5.31 8.71
N THR A 148 -3.89 5.35 9.18
CA THR A 148 -4.21 5.52 10.61
C THR A 148 -4.96 4.36 11.25
N THR A 149 -5.49 3.41 10.47
CA THR A 149 -6.31 2.31 10.98
C THR A 149 -5.51 1.02 11.05
N ASN A 150 -5.52 0.31 12.19
CA ASN A 150 -4.85 -1.00 12.33
C ASN A 150 -3.41 -1.02 11.81
N CYS A 151 -2.68 0.07 12.05
CA CYS A 151 -1.37 0.31 11.44
C CYS A 151 -0.34 -0.77 11.74
N GLN A 152 -0.37 -1.38 12.93
CA GLN A 152 0.55 -2.47 13.25
C GLN A 152 0.33 -3.66 12.32
N THR A 153 -0.92 -4.10 12.18
CA THR A 153 -1.28 -5.22 11.28
C THR A 153 -0.95 -4.89 9.83
N GLN A 154 -1.24 -3.66 9.38
CA GLN A 154 -0.86 -3.23 8.03
C GLN A 154 0.66 -3.15 7.83
N TYR A 155 1.39 -2.61 8.80
CA TYR A 155 2.84 -2.53 8.78
C TYR A 155 3.44 -3.93 8.69
N ASP A 156 2.98 -4.86 9.53
CA ASP A 156 3.43 -6.25 9.54
C ASP A 156 3.10 -6.94 8.22
N PHE A 157 1.92 -6.67 7.65
CA PHE A 157 1.51 -7.18 6.35
C PHE A 157 2.45 -6.73 5.22
N PHE A 158 2.64 -5.42 5.05
CA PHE A 158 3.47 -4.87 3.96
C PHE A 158 4.97 -5.14 4.18
N SER A 159 5.42 -5.23 5.43
CA SER A 159 6.81 -5.55 5.77
C SER A 159 7.13 -7.04 5.61
N ASN A 160 6.13 -7.91 5.50
CA ASN A 160 6.33 -9.34 5.39
C ASN A 160 6.97 -9.72 4.03
N PRO A 161 8.19 -10.27 4.01
CA PRO A 161 8.83 -10.66 2.75
C PRO A 161 8.06 -11.73 1.96
N ALA A 162 7.26 -12.57 2.63
CA ALA A 162 6.46 -13.61 1.98
C ALA A 162 5.33 -13.01 1.12
N LEU A 163 4.82 -11.82 1.46
CA LEU A 163 3.87 -11.11 0.61
C LEU A 163 4.45 -10.93 -0.79
N TRP A 164 5.67 -10.40 -0.87
CA TRP A 164 6.31 -10.05 -2.12
C TRP A 164 6.93 -11.24 -2.84
N LYS A 165 7.47 -12.22 -2.10
CA LYS A 165 8.16 -13.39 -2.67
C LYS A 165 7.23 -14.54 -3.06
N GLU A 166 6.07 -14.65 -2.43
CA GLU A 166 5.20 -15.83 -2.57
C GLU A 166 3.78 -15.44 -2.98
N LYS A 167 3.13 -14.55 -2.23
CA LYS A 167 1.72 -14.18 -2.49
C LYS A 167 1.56 -13.41 -3.80
N VAL A 168 2.33 -12.35 -4.03
CA VAL A 168 2.27 -11.55 -5.27
C VAL A 168 2.49 -12.42 -6.52
N PRO A 169 3.54 -13.26 -6.61
CA PRO A 169 3.68 -14.21 -7.72
C PRO A 169 2.50 -15.18 -7.87
N THR A 170 1.91 -15.63 -6.75
CA THR A 170 0.74 -16.51 -6.78
C THR A 170 -0.46 -15.82 -7.43
N TYR A 171 -0.75 -14.58 -7.05
CA TYR A 171 -1.80 -13.80 -7.69
C TYR A 171 -1.56 -13.63 -9.18
N PHE A 172 -0.33 -13.31 -9.59
CA PHE A 172 0.03 -13.19 -11.00
C PHE A 172 -0.16 -14.49 -11.79
N ARG A 173 0.16 -15.64 -11.21
CA ARG A 173 -0.13 -16.94 -11.83
C ARG A 173 -1.62 -17.17 -12.00
N GLU A 174 -2.45 -16.78 -11.03
CA GLU A 174 -3.91 -16.88 -11.15
C GLU A 174 -4.45 -15.96 -12.26
N PHE A 175 -3.96 -14.73 -12.36
CA PHE A 175 -4.30 -13.83 -13.46
C PHE A 175 -3.94 -14.44 -14.82
N ALA A 176 -2.75 -15.03 -14.93
CA ALA A 176 -2.24 -15.59 -16.18
C ALA A 176 -3.07 -16.76 -16.75
N LYS A 177 -3.89 -17.41 -15.90
CA LYS A 177 -4.83 -18.47 -16.34
C LYS A 177 -5.97 -17.92 -17.19
N ASN A 178 -6.37 -16.66 -16.98
CA ASN A 178 -7.57 -16.05 -17.57
C ASN A 178 -7.27 -14.81 -18.43
N CYS A 179 -6.00 -14.45 -18.62
CA CYS A 179 -5.59 -13.27 -19.38
C CYS A 179 -5.85 -13.42 -20.89
N ALA A 180 -5.98 -12.29 -21.59
CA ALA A 180 -5.91 -12.25 -23.05
C ALA A 180 -4.52 -12.68 -23.51
N LYS A 181 -4.45 -13.54 -24.55
CA LYS A 181 -3.19 -14.10 -25.04
C LYS A 181 -2.60 -13.30 -26.21
N ASN A 182 -1.28 -13.39 -26.33
CA ASN A 182 -0.49 -12.97 -27.48
C ASN A 182 -0.84 -13.80 -28.70
#